data_AF-A0A6M8UEE1-F1
#
_entry.id   AF-A0A6M8UEE1-F1
#
_cell.length_a   1.000
_cell.length_b   1.000
_cell.length_c   1.000
_cell.angle_alpha   90.00
_cell.angle_beta   90.00
_cell.angle_gamma   90.00
#
_symmetry.space_group_name_H-M   'P 1'
#
loop_
_entity.id
_entity.type
_entity.pdbx_description
1 polymer ?
#
loop_
_entity_poly.entity_id
_entity_poly.type
_entity_poly.pdbx_seq_one_letter_code
_entity_poly.pdbx_strand_id
1 'polypeptide(L)'
;MNLVEPQTLIALENLSKTFGGNRALSDISLSLMAGEVHCLAGTNGCGKSTLIKVISGVHAPDSGSTITLQGGESFPRLTPKQARDFGIQVIYQDLSLFPNLSVAENIAFEHNLNGLFGWYSAKLLRETAQRIINELQFSLKLDEKVAALSIAQRQQVAICRALVADARLVIMDEPTASLTRTEVNQLLRTVRYLKEKNICVVFVSHRLDEVLEISDRVTVIRDGRKMGCWPASEMDGHRLTELMTGLKLDYQLKTPTLKQDRILLEVEHLSRAGQYQDVSFRLCEGEVLGLCGLLGSGRTELALSLFGMTRPDSGKIWLDSKPVRFRNHEDAIKSGIGYVSEDRLTLGLIQQQSVADNMVLPILKKLQNRFHLIDEYRKNKLILQWINQLGVRVADPDLAISTLSGGNQQKIVLAKWVLTQPKILILDSPTVGVDVGAKASIYQMIHELAREGLAIILISDEVPEVWYNCDRILHFRDGRIHAEYQPGNVEQQQLQEVINA
;
A
#
# COMPACT_ATOMS: atom_id res chain seq x y z
N MET A 1 35.95 -12.88 20.52
CA MET A 1 34.52 -13.14 20.27
C MET A 1 34.45 -14.24 19.24
N ASN A 2 33.98 -15.43 19.61
CA ASN A 2 33.76 -16.51 18.66
C ASN A 2 32.65 -16.04 17.70
N LEU A 3 32.99 -15.87 16.42
CA LEU A 3 32.00 -15.67 15.37
C LEU A 3 31.19 -16.97 15.29
N VAL A 4 30.01 -16.97 15.91
CA VAL A 4 29.04 -18.07 15.79
C VAL A 4 28.65 -18.10 14.32
N GLU A 5 28.95 -19.20 13.62
CA GLU A 5 28.51 -19.38 12.24
C GLU A 5 26.97 -19.27 12.18
N PRO A 6 26.41 -18.52 11.21
CA PRO A 6 24.97 -18.36 11.08
C PRO A 6 24.32 -19.73 10.88
N GLN A 7 23.46 -20.11 11.82
CA GLN A 7 22.80 -21.41 11.82
C GLN A 7 21.52 -21.36 10.98
N THR A 8 21.42 -22.24 9.97
CA THR A 8 20.23 -22.36 9.12
C THR A 8 19.03 -22.84 9.94
N LEU A 9 17.96 -22.04 9.94
CA LEU A 9 16.68 -22.36 10.57
C LEU A 9 15.79 -23.21 9.65
N ILE A 10 15.65 -22.77 8.39
CA ILE A 10 14.90 -23.45 7.34
C ILE A 10 15.70 -23.38 6.04
N ALA A 11 15.86 -24.50 5.35
CA ALA A 11 16.33 -24.55 3.96
C ALA A 11 15.24 -25.09 3.06
N LEU A 12 15.00 -24.39 1.96
CA LEU A 12 14.10 -24.78 0.88
C LEU A 12 14.97 -25.12 -0.33
N GLU A 13 14.72 -26.26 -0.94
CA GLU A 13 15.43 -26.72 -2.13
C GLU A 13 14.43 -27.08 -3.23
N ASN A 14 14.67 -26.53 -4.42
CA ASN A 14 13.92 -26.77 -5.65
C ASN A 14 12.40 -26.56 -5.51
N LEU A 15 11.99 -25.65 -4.63
CA LEU A 15 10.60 -25.51 -4.23
C LEU A 15 9.76 -24.97 -5.39
N SER A 16 8.79 -25.76 -5.84
CA SER A 16 7.89 -25.43 -6.94
C SER A 16 6.43 -25.54 -6.51
N LYS A 17 5.54 -24.76 -7.13
CA LYS A 17 4.10 -24.85 -6.90
C LYS A 17 3.28 -24.47 -8.12
N THR A 18 2.35 -25.33 -8.50
CA THR A 18 1.43 -25.11 -9.63
C THR A 18 -0.03 -25.11 -9.16
N PHE A 19 -0.84 -24.17 -9.69
CA PHE A 19 -2.29 -24.09 -9.48
C PHE A 19 -3.01 -24.08 -10.83
N GLY A 20 -3.87 -25.09 -11.08
CA GLY A 20 -4.73 -25.09 -12.26
C GLY A 20 -4.01 -24.89 -13.60
N GLY A 21 -2.77 -25.38 -13.73
CA GLY A 21 -1.91 -25.19 -14.91
C GLY A 21 -0.99 -23.97 -14.87
N ASN A 22 -1.22 -23.00 -13.97
CA ASN A 22 -0.36 -21.84 -13.78
C ASN A 22 0.71 -22.12 -12.73
N ARG A 23 1.98 -22.05 -13.12
CA ARG A 23 3.13 -22.28 -12.22
C ARG A 23 3.43 -21.02 -11.41
N ALA A 24 3.01 -21.02 -10.15
CA ALA A 24 3.16 -19.89 -9.24
C ALA A 24 4.56 -19.80 -8.62
N LEU A 25 5.22 -20.95 -8.39
CA LEU A 25 6.63 -21.01 -7.98
C LEU A 25 7.39 -22.01 -8.84
N SER A 26 8.60 -21.64 -9.21
CA SER A 26 9.49 -22.41 -10.07
C SER A 26 10.89 -22.43 -9.47
N ASP A 27 11.27 -23.59 -8.91
CA ASP A 27 12.66 -23.88 -8.52
C ASP A 27 13.25 -22.85 -7.54
N ILE A 28 12.52 -22.58 -6.46
CA ILE A 28 12.97 -21.65 -5.43
C ILE A 28 13.82 -22.39 -4.40
N SER A 29 15.10 -22.04 -4.35
CA SER A 29 16.03 -22.48 -3.30
C SER A 29 16.42 -21.33 -2.39
N LEU A 30 16.08 -21.39 -1.11
CA LEU A 30 16.20 -20.30 -0.13
C LEU A 30 16.58 -20.85 1.25
N SER A 31 17.48 -20.17 1.95
CA SER A 31 17.81 -20.44 3.34
C SER A 31 17.47 -19.25 4.23
N LEU A 32 16.77 -19.55 5.33
CA LEU A 32 16.48 -18.63 6.41
C LEU A 32 17.35 -18.98 7.62
N MET A 33 18.02 -18.00 8.20
CA MET A 33 18.95 -18.19 9.32
C MET A 33 18.27 -17.85 10.67
N ALA A 34 18.68 -18.51 11.74
CA ALA A 34 18.23 -18.15 13.09
C ALA A 34 18.67 -16.72 13.43
N GLY A 35 17.76 -15.92 14.00
CA GLY A 35 18.04 -14.54 14.38
C GLY A 35 18.37 -13.58 13.23
N GLU A 36 18.05 -13.93 11.97
CA GLU A 36 18.16 -12.97 10.85
C GLU A 36 16.85 -12.21 10.62
N VAL A 37 16.97 -10.99 10.12
CA VAL A 37 15.85 -10.26 9.51
C VAL A 37 16.00 -10.39 7.99
N HIS A 38 15.07 -11.09 7.36
CA HIS A 38 15.09 -11.39 5.94
C HIS A 38 13.99 -10.64 5.20
N CYS A 39 14.35 -9.79 4.24
CA CYS A 39 13.38 -9.16 3.35
C CYS A 39 13.10 -10.06 2.15
N LEU A 40 11.84 -10.41 1.95
CA LEU A 40 11.36 -11.10 0.75
C LEU A 40 10.68 -10.08 -0.16
N ALA A 41 11.41 -9.62 -1.17
CA ALA A 41 11.00 -8.60 -2.10
C ALA A 41 10.48 -9.19 -3.43
N GLY A 42 9.57 -8.49 -4.09
CA GLY A 42 8.97 -8.93 -5.35
C GLY A 42 7.71 -8.16 -5.70
N THR A 43 7.34 -8.13 -6.97
CA THR A 43 6.10 -7.52 -7.46
C THR A 43 4.84 -8.22 -6.95
N ASN A 44 3.68 -7.59 -7.10
CA ASN A 44 2.42 -8.23 -6.75
C ASN A 44 2.15 -9.42 -7.68
N GLY A 45 1.77 -10.56 -7.10
CA GLY A 45 1.56 -11.80 -7.85
C GLY A 45 2.82 -12.59 -8.23
N CYS A 46 4.03 -12.15 -7.83
CA CYS A 46 5.26 -12.88 -8.17
C CYS A 46 5.48 -14.19 -7.40
N GLY A 47 4.63 -14.52 -6.42
CA GLY A 47 4.67 -15.79 -5.70
C GLY A 47 5.04 -15.72 -4.21
N LYS A 48 5.30 -14.53 -3.64
CA LYS A 48 5.65 -14.36 -2.20
C LYS A 48 4.65 -15.03 -1.25
N SER A 49 3.36 -14.69 -1.35
CA SER A 49 2.32 -15.28 -0.49
C SER A 49 2.14 -16.78 -0.74
N THR A 50 2.39 -17.27 -1.96
CA THR A 50 2.43 -18.70 -2.25
C THR A 50 3.57 -19.37 -1.50
N LEU A 51 4.77 -18.78 -1.51
CA LEU A 51 5.93 -19.28 -0.77
C LEU A 51 5.65 -19.35 0.73
N ILE A 52 5.06 -18.30 1.30
CA ILE A 52 4.65 -18.25 2.72
C ILE A 52 3.64 -19.37 3.05
N LYS A 53 2.63 -19.58 2.19
CA LYS A 53 1.64 -20.65 2.37
C LYS A 53 2.23 -22.05 2.27
N VAL A 54 3.31 -22.22 1.50
CA VAL A 54 4.04 -23.49 1.44
C VAL A 54 4.89 -23.70 2.70
N ILE A 55 5.63 -22.67 3.15
CA ILE A 55 6.45 -22.71 4.38
C ILE A 55 5.58 -22.98 5.62
N SER A 56 4.40 -22.36 5.70
CA SER A 56 3.42 -22.58 6.78
C SER A 56 2.62 -23.89 6.64
N GLY A 57 2.87 -24.69 5.60
CA GLY A 57 2.22 -25.99 5.37
C GLY A 57 0.76 -25.93 4.91
N VAL A 58 0.23 -24.76 4.61
CA VAL A 58 -1.13 -24.57 4.08
C VAL A 58 -1.26 -25.14 2.66
N HIS A 59 -0.19 -25.02 1.86
CA HIS A 59 -0.13 -25.59 0.52
C HIS A 59 1.02 -26.60 0.42
N ALA A 60 0.73 -27.78 -0.11
CA ALA A 60 1.77 -28.74 -0.46
C ALA A 60 2.51 -28.26 -1.72
N PRO A 61 3.85 -28.26 -1.75
CA PRO A 61 4.62 -27.98 -2.95
C PRO A 61 4.47 -29.10 -3.99
N ASP A 62 4.96 -28.85 -5.20
CA ASP A 62 5.04 -29.85 -6.27
C ASP A 62 6.20 -30.83 -5.99
N SER A 63 6.14 -32.02 -6.60
CA SER A 63 7.15 -33.08 -6.46
C SER A 63 8.57 -32.58 -6.76
N GLY A 64 9.56 -33.09 -6.01
CA GLY A 64 10.97 -32.68 -6.13
C GLY A 64 11.38 -31.52 -5.21
N SER A 65 10.41 -30.90 -4.53
CA SER A 65 10.66 -29.88 -3.50
C SER A 65 11.09 -30.52 -2.19
N THR A 66 12.05 -29.91 -1.50
CA THR A 66 12.53 -30.37 -0.19
C THR A 66 12.57 -29.21 0.80
N ILE A 67 12.09 -29.45 2.03
CA ILE A 67 12.10 -28.49 3.14
C ILE A 67 12.88 -29.12 4.29
N THR A 68 14.03 -28.55 4.63
CA THR A 68 14.87 -29.00 5.73
C THR A 68 14.77 -28.04 6.90
N LEU A 69 14.42 -28.56 8.08
CA LEU A 69 14.30 -27.80 9.31
C LEU A 69 15.58 -27.91 10.14
N GLN A 70 15.83 -26.90 10.98
CA GLN A 70 16.95 -26.91 11.92
C GLN A 70 16.92 -28.17 12.80
N GLY A 71 17.98 -28.96 12.75
CA GLY A 71 18.05 -30.31 13.32
C GLY A 71 18.28 -31.39 12.27
N GLY A 72 18.13 -31.06 10.98
CA GLY A 72 18.46 -31.95 9.85
C GLY A 72 17.29 -32.78 9.33
N GLU A 73 16.10 -32.64 9.92
CA GLU A 73 14.90 -33.30 9.41
C GLU A 73 14.45 -32.68 8.09
N SER A 74 14.26 -33.53 7.10
CA SER A 74 13.90 -33.14 5.73
C SER A 74 12.50 -33.65 5.39
N PHE A 75 11.68 -32.77 4.82
CA PHE A 75 10.28 -33.01 4.53
C PHE A 75 9.98 -32.69 3.05
N PRO A 76 9.22 -33.55 2.35
CA PRO A 76 8.70 -33.21 1.02
C PRO A 76 7.61 -32.13 1.10
N ARG A 77 6.95 -32.00 2.26
CA ARG A 77 5.98 -30.95 2.58
C ARG A 77 5.85 -30.80 4.09
N LEU A 78 5.51 -29.59 4.54
CA LEU A 78 5.03 -29.35 5.90
C LEU A 78 3.50 -29.38 5.94
N THR A 79 2.95 -29.79 7.07
CA THR A 79 1.55 -29.54 7.43
C THR A 79 1.46 -28.31 8.35
N PRO A 80 0.29 -27.66 8.46
CA PRO A 80 0.15 -26.51 9.35
C PRO A 80 0.47 -26.83 10.81
N LYS A 81 0.20 -28.08 11.24
CA LYS A 81 0.57 -28.55 12.56
C LYS A 81 2.09 -28.64 12.72
N GLN A 82 2.78 -29.31 11.79
CA GLN A 82 4.26 -29.42 11.83
C GLN A 82 4.94 -28.06 11.79
N ALA A 83 4.45 -27.13 10.95
CA ALA A 83 4.97 -25.78 10.88
C ALA A 83 4.81 -25.03 12.22
N ARG A 84 3.63 -25.13 12.85
CA ARG A 84 3.39 -24.53 14.18
C ARG A 84 4.22 -25.18 15.28
N ASP A 85 4.27 -26.52 15.33
CA ASP A 85 5.04 -27.26 16.32
C ASP A 85 6.55 -26.93 16.22
N PHE A 86 7.04 -26.59 15.02
CA PHE A 86 8.40 -26.08 14.82
C PHE A 86 8.58 -24.61 15.23
N GLY A 87 7.50 -23.85 15.42
CA GLY A 87 7.54 -22.42 15.76
C GLY A 87 7.49 -21.48 14.55
N ILE A 88 6.88 -21.88 13.43
CA ILE A 88 6.60 -21.00 12.28
C ILE A 88 5.28 -20.25 12.52
N GLN A 89 5.35 -18.93 12.66
CA GLN A 89 4.20 -18.06 12.85
C GLN A 89 4.08 -17.07 11.68
N VAL A 90 2.87 -16.85 11.19
CA VAL A 90 2.58 -15.93 10.09
C VAL A 90 1.59 -14.87 10.55
N ILE A 91 1.95 -13.60 10.36
CA ILE A 91 1.09 -12.44 10.56
C ILE A 91 0.66 -11.98 9.17
N TYR A 92 -0.56 -12.35 8.79
CA TYR A 92 -1.17 -11.96 7.51
C TYR A 92 -1.62 -10.50 7.53
N GLN A 93 -1.84 -9.94 6.34
CA GLN A 93 -2.35 -8.57 6.15
C GLN A 93 -3.68 -8.31 6.88
N ASP A 94 -4.57 -9.30 6.95
CA ASP A 94 -5.84 -9.21 7.69
C ASP A 94 -5.68 -9.44 9.21
N LEU A 95 -4.44 -9.65 9.68
CA LEU A 95 -3.99 -9.98 11.03
C LEU A 95 -4.60 -11.27 11.63
N SER A 96 -5.61 -11.85 11.00
CA SER A 96 -6.31 -13.08 11.40
C SER A 96 -6.62 -13.12 12.91
N LEU A 97 -7.08 -11.99 13.47
CA LEU A 97 -7.49 -11.88 14.88
C LEU A 97 -8.99 -12.13 15.04
N PHE A 98 -9.40 -12.54 16.24
CA PHE A 98 -10.81 -12.72 16.59
C PHE A 98 -11.37 -11.39 17.13
N PRO A 99 -12.17 -10.65 16.34
CA PRO A 99 -12.59 -9.29 16.69
C PRO A 99 -13.51 -9.24 17.92
N ASN A 100 -14.24 -10.33 18.16
CA ASN A 100 -15.18 -10.48 19.27
C ASN A 100 -14.52 -10.90 20.59
N LEU A 101 -13.26 -11.36 20.56
CA LEU A 101 -12.49 -11.74 21.76
C LEU A 101 -11.69 -10.56 22.30
N SER A 102 -11.34 -10.64 23.58
CA SER A 102 -10.47 -9.66 24.24
C SER A 102 -9.03 -9.73 23.73
N VAL A 103 -8.23 -8.70 24.03
CA VAL A 103 -6.78 -8.70 23.79
C VAL A 103 -6.11 -9.91 24.44
N ALA A 104 -6.41 -10.18 25.71
CA ALA A 104 -5.80 -11.31 26.43
C ALA A 104 -6.10 -12.66 25.76
N GLU A 105 -7.36 -12.87 25.35
CA GLU A 105 -7.79 -14.10 24.69
C GLU A 105 -7.18 -14.28 23.31
N ASN A 106 -6.98 -13.19 22.55
CA ASN A 106 -6.30 -13.24 21.27
C ASN A 106 -4.81 -13.57 21.43
N ILE A 107 -4.11 -12.92 22.37
CA ILE A 107 -2.68 -13.12 22.57
C ILE A 107 -2.39 -14.54 23.06
N ALA A 108 -3.13 -15.01 24.05
CA ALA A 108 -2.89 -16.28 24.71
C ALA A 108 -3.71 -17.46 24.13
N PHE A 109 -4.24 -17.29 22.91
CA PHE A 109 -5.14 -18.25 22.27
C PHE A 109 -4.58 -19.68 22.20
N GLU A 110 -3.25 -19.82 22.06
CA GLU A 110 -2.55 -21.11 21.95
C GLU A 110 -2.86 -22.04 23.14
N HIS A 111 -3.05 -21.50 24.35
CA HIS A 111 -3.38 -22.29 25.53
C HIS A 111 -4.76 -22.98 25.45
N ASN A 112 -5.64 -22.52 24.55
CA ASN A 112 -6.98 -23.07 24.38
C ASN A 112 -7.07 -24.17 23.30
N LEU A 113 -5.94 -24.56 22.66
CA LEU A 113 -5.94 -25.54 21.57
C LEU A 113 -6.01 -27.01 22.01
N ASN A 114 -5.93 -27.30 23.31
CA ASN A 114 -5.95 -28.67 23.85
C ASN A 114 -7.35 -29.34 23.90
N GLY A 115 -8.37 -28.74 23.27
CA GLY A 115 -9.71 -29.31 23.13
C GLY A 115 -10.47 -29.50 24.46
N LEU A 116 -11.43 -30.44 24.49
CA LEU A 116 -12.34 -30.68 25.64
C LEU A 116 -11.64 -31.08 26.96
N PHE A 117 -10.34 -31.40 26.92
CA PHE A 117 -9.53 -31.74 28.09
C PHE A 117 -8.69 -30.57 28.62
N GLY A 118 -8.65 -29.44 27.90
CA GLY A 118 -8.01 -28.21 28.34
C GLY A 118 -8.98 -27.34 29.16
N TRP A 119 -8.64 -27.06 30.41
CA TRP A 119 -9.43 -26.15 31.24
C TRP A 119 -9.17 -24.71 30.82
N TYR A 120 -10.20 -23.99 30.41
CA TYR A 120 -10.11 -22.54 30.18
C TYR A 120 -9.76 -21.83 31.50
N SER A 121 -8.72 -21.01 31.48
CA SER A 121 -8.31 -20.20 32.62
C SER A 121 -8.08 -18.76 32.18
N ALA A 122 -9.08 -17.90 32.40
CA ALA A 122 -8.99 -16.47 32.13
C ALA A 122 -7.78 -15.83 32.84
N LYS A 123 -7.46 -16.30 34.06
CA LYS A 123 -6.31 -15.84 34.83
C LYS A 123 -4.99 -16.16 34.11
N LEU A 124 -4.82 -17.39 33.63
CA LEU A 124 -3.63 -17.81 32.89
C LEU A 124 -3.47 -17.01 31.59
N LEU A 125 -4.55 -16.86 30.81
CA LEU A 125 -4.53 -16.08 29.57
C LEU A 125 -4.10 -14.63 29.83
N ARG A 126 -4.65 -14.02 30.88
CA ARG A 126 -4.31 -12.65 31.28
C ARG A 126 -2.86 -12.52 31.72
N GLU A 127 -2.36 -13.43 32.55
CA GLU A 127 -0.97 -13.43 33.03
C GLU A 127 0.02 -13.61 31.88
N THR A 128 -0.25 -14.55 30.96
CA THR A 128 0.57 -14.77 29.76
C THR A 128 0.58 -13.53 28.87
N ALA A 129 -0.59 -12.95 28.59
CA ALA A 129 -0.70 -11.77 27.73
C ALA A 129 -0.02 -10.55 28.36
N GLN A 130 -0.20 -10.32 29.66
CA GLN A 130 0.43 -9.21 30.37
C GLN A 130 1.96 -9.29 30.34
N ARG A 131 2.51 -10.50 30.50
CA ARG A 131 3.96 -10.73 30.45
C ARG A 131 4.54 -10.30 29.11
N ILE A 132 3.96 -10.76 27.99
CA ILE A 132 4.44 -10.43 26.64
C ILE A 132 4.26 -8.94 26.32
N ILE A 133 3.13 -8.35 26.69
CA ILE A 133 2.88 -6.90 26.49
C ILE A 133 3.94 -6.07 27.22
N ASN A 134 4.28 -6.43 28.46
CA ASN A 134 5.30 -5.73 29.24
C ASN A 134 6.69 -5.91 28.62
N GLU A 135 7.01 -7.11 28.14
CA GLU A 135 8.29 -7.43 27.49
C GLU A 135 8.49 -6.61 26.20
N LEU A 136 7.42 -6.43 25.41
CA LEU A 136 7.42 -5.61 24.20
C LEU A 136 7.15 -4.11 24.44
N GLN A 137 6.91 -3.71 25.68
CA GLN A 137 6.57 -2.34 26.07
C GLN A 137 5.35 -1.77 25.31
N PHE A 138 4.34 -2.61 25.05
CA PHE A 138 3.10 -2.17 24.42
C PHE A 138 2.12 -1.63 25.45
N SER A 139 1.30 -0.66 25.03
CA SER A 139 0.22 -0.10 25.86
C SER A 139 -1.13 -0.59 25.37
N LEU A 140 -1.46 -1.84 25.71
CA LEU A 140 -2.72 -2.50 25.33
C LEU A 140 -3.56 -2.81 26.57
N LYS A 141 -4.88 -2.59 26.47
CA LYS A 141 -5.83 -2.98 27.51
C LYS A 141 -6.27 -4.42 27.30
N LEU A 142 -5.95 -5.28 28.26
CA LEU A 142 -6.18 -6.74 28.16
C LEU A 142 -7.65 -7.13 27.99
N ASP A 143 -8.57 -6.38 28.59
CA ASP A 143 -10.02 -6.67 28.59
C ASP A 143 -10.76 -6.06 27.40
N GLU A 144 -10.08 -5.24 26.60
CA GLU A 144 -10.70 -4.58 25.46
C GLU A 144 -10.89 -5.56 24.31
N LYS A 145 -12.03 -5.46 23.61
CA LYS A 145 -12.28 -6.28 22.42
C LYS A 145 -11.38 -5.82 21.29
N VAL A 146 -10.82 -6.77 20.55
CA VAL A 146 -9.94 -6.45 19.41
C VAL A 146 -10.63 -5.62 18.33
N ALA A 147 -11.95 -5.73 18.17
CA ALA A 147 -12.73 -4.89 17.26
C ALA A 147 -12.65 -3.38 17.55
N ALA A 148 -12.40 -2.98 18.80
CA ALA A 148 -12.32 -1.57 19.21
C ALA A 148 -10.92 -0.95 19.01
N LEU A 149 -9.92 -1.78 18.71
CA LEU A 149 -8.53 -1.35 18.60
C LEU A 149 -8.22 -0.70 17.24
N SER A 150 -7.26 0.23 17.25
CA SER A 150 -6.67 0.75 16.02
C SER A 150 -5.94 -0.35 15.24
N ILE A 151 -5.66 -0.12 13.94
CA ILE A 151 -4.93 -1.09 13.11
C ILE A 151 -3.56 -1.43 13.73
N ALA A 152 -2.81 -0.43 14.18
CA ALA A 152 -1.52 -0.64 14.83
C ALA A 152 -1.63 -1.43 16.13
N GLN A 153 -2.64 -1.15 16.96
CA GLN A 153 -2.89 -1.93 18.18
C GLN A 153 -3.25 -3.38 17.87
N ARG A 154 -4.07 -3.63 16.83
CA ARG A 154 -4.35 -4.99 16.36
C ARG A 154 -3.07 -5.69 15.92
N GLN A 155 -2.18 -5.00 15.22
CA GLN A 155 -0.90 -5.58 14.81
C GLN A 155 0.00 -5.93 16.00
N GLN A 156 0.05 -5.07 17.03
CA GLN A 156 0.73 -5.37 18.30
C GLN A 156 0.16 -6.65 18.94
N VAL A 157 -1.16 -6.81 18.97
CA VAL A 157 -1.82 -8.04 19.45
C VAL A 157 -1.39 -9.27 18.64
N ALA A 158 -1.31 -9.16 17.31
CA ALA A 158 -0.88 -10.26 16.44
C ALA A 158 0.58 -10.66 16.68
N ILE A 159 1.47 -9.70 16.91
CA ILE A 159 2.88 -9.96 17.25
C ILE A 159 2.98 -10.63 18.63
N CYS A 160 2.26 -10.12 19.63
CA CYS A 160 2.20 -10.75 20.95
C CYS A 160 1.73 -12.20 20.86
N ARG A 161 0.70 -12.49 20.06
CA ARG A 161 0.19 -13.85 19.84
C ARG A 161 1.26 -14.77 19.25
N ALA A 162 2.02 -14.30 18.27
CA ALA A 162 3.10 -15.08 17.67
C ALA A 162 4.16 -15.47 18.72
N LEU A 163 4.48 -14.56 19.65
CA LEU A 163 5.45 -14.81 20.71
C LEU A 163 4.99 -15.79 21.79
N VAL A 164 3.69 -15.85 22.08
CA VAL A 164 3.15 -16.86 23.02
C VAL A 164 3.33 -18.28 22.48
N ALA A 165 3.32 -18.44 21.16
CA ALA A 165 3.44 -19.74 20.50
C ALA A 165 4.90 -20.16 20.23
N ASP A 166 5.84 -19.73 21.08
CA ASP A 166 7.28 -20.08 21.03
C ASP A 166 7.89 -19.95 19.62
N ALA A 167 7.61 -18.82 18.95
CA ALA A 167 8.04 -18.61 17.57
C ALA A 167 9.57 -18.65 17.40
N ARG A 168 10.01 -19.42 16.41
CA ARG A 168 11.40 -19.44 15.90
C ARG A 168 11.51 -18.69 14.57
N LEU A 169 10.41 -18.65 13.81
CA LEU A 169 10.26 -17.89 12.58
C LEU A 169 8.95 -17.08 12.65
N VAL A 170 9.03 -15.77 12.48
CA VAL A 170 7.88 -14.88 12.32
C VAL A 170 7.89 -14.30 10.91
N ILE A 171 6.87 -14.60 10.12
CA ILE A 171 6.67 -14.02 8.79
C ILE A 171 5.63 -12.90 8.92
N MET A 172 5.99 -11.69 8.49
CA MET A 172 5.10 -10.52 8.50
C MET A 172 4.78 -10.11 7.05
N ASP A 173 3.50 -10.26 6.66
CA ASP A 173 3.01 -9.95 5.31
C ASP A 173 2.40 -8.55 5.24
N GLU A 174 3.09 -7.62 4.56
CA GLU A 174 2.78 -6.19 4.45
C GLU A 174 2.48 -5.45 5.77
N PRO A 175 3.38 -5.54 6.77
CA PRO A 175 3.11 -5.03 8.11
C PRO A 175 3.12 -3.49 8.22
N THR A 176 3.55 -2.74 7.21
CA THR A 176 3.67 -1.27 7.28
C THR A 176 2.65 -0.53 6.42
N ALA A 177 1.83 -1.23 5.64
CA ALA A 177 0.98 -0.63 4.60
C ALA A 177 -0.05 0.39 5.13
N SER A 178 -0.44 0.31 6.40
CA SER A 178 -1.45 1.17 7.01
C SER A 178 -0.98 1.81 8.32
N LEU A 179 0.34 1.90 8.52
CA LEU A 179 0.94 2.45 9.73
C LEU A 179 1.46 3.87 9.54
N THR A 180 1.29 4.69 10.56
CA THR A 180 1.99 5.97 10.71
C THR A 180 3.47 5.73 11.03
N ARG A 181 4.33 6.74 10.83
CA ARG A 181 5.78 6.61 11.10
C ARG A 181 6.11 6.27 12.55
N THR A 182 5.34 6.79 13.52
CA THR A 182 5.48 6.42 14.93
C THR A 182 5.19 4.95 15.17
N GLU A 183 4.21 4.39 14.45
CA GLU A 183 3.84 2.98 14.54
C GLU A 183 4.86 2.08 13.81
N VAL A 184 5.38 2.53 12.65
CA VAL A 184 6.50 1.88 11.96
C VAL A 184 7.71 1.80 12.89
N ASN A 185 8.10 2.89 13.55
CA ASN A 185 9.23 2.89 14.50
C ASN A 185 9.03 1.87 15.64
N GLN A 186 7.80 1.71 16.14
CA GLN A 186 7.49 0.72 17.15
C GLN A 186 7.59 -0.72 16.60
N LEU A 187 7.15 -0.95 15.37
CA LEU A 187 7.34 -2.21 14.67
C LEU A 187 8.84 -2.53 14.52
N LEU A 188 9.65 -1.59 14.03
CA LEU A 188 11.09 -1.77 13.87
C LEU A 188 11.79 -2.09 15.20
N ARG A 189 11.40 -1.45 16.31
CA ARG A 189 11.87 -1.81 17.66
C ARG A 189 11.53 -3.25 18.02
N THR A 190 10.30 -3.66 17.72
CA THR A 190 9.83 -5.03 17.97
C THR A 190 10.65 -6.04 17.17
N VAL A 191 10.97 -5.75 15.91
CA VAL A 191 11.82 -6.60 15.07
C VAL A 191 13.20 -6.77 15.66
N ARG A 192 13.83 -5.67 16.08
CA ARG A 192 15.15 -5.70 16.72
C ARG A 192 15.13 -6.58 17.96
N TYR A 193 14.09 -6.46 18.76
CA TYR A 193 13.88 -7.31 19.93
C TYR A 193 13.71 -8.81 19.56
N LEU A 194 12.92 -9.13 18.53
CA LEU A 194 12.77 -10.52 18.05
C LEU A 194 14.11 -11.10 17.59
N LYS A 195 14.90 -10.28 16.88
CA LYS A 195 16.25 -10.62 16.43
C LYS A 195 17.17 -10.94 17.61
N GLU A 196 17.17 -10.11 18.66
CA GLU A 196 17.94 -10.31 19.90
C GLU A 196 17.56 -11.62 20.62
N LYS A 197 16.31 -12.07 20.49
CA LYS A 197 15.83 -13.37 20.99
C LYS A 197 16.18 -14.54 20.07
N ASN A 198 17.00 -14.33 19.04
CA ASN A 198 17.38 -15.32 18.04
C ASN A 198 16.19 -15.86 17.21
N ILE A 199 15.13 -15.07 17.08
CA ILE A 199 13.96 -15.39 16.26
C ILE A 199 14.20 -14.84 14.85
N CYS A 200 14.07 -15.70 13.84
CA CYS A 200 14.12 -15.26 12.44
C CYS A 200 12.87 -14.46 12.11
N VAL A 201 13.03 -13.30 11.47
CA VAL A 201 11.90 -12.48 11.01
C VAL A 201 11.95 -12.35 9.51
N VAL A 202 10.88 -12.73 8.81
CA VAL A 202 10.75 -12.52 7.35
C VAL A 202 9.77 -11.40 7.10
N PHE A 203 10.23 -10.34 6.44
CA PHE A 203 9.41 -9.21 5.99
C PHE A 203 9.00 -9.37 4.54
N VAL A 204 7.71 -9.22 4.27
CA VAL A 204 7.20 -9.00 2.91
C VAL A 204 6.65 -7.59 2.86
N SER A 205 7.25 -6.73 2.06
CA SER A 205 6.83 -5.33 1.95
C SER A 205 7.07 -4.79 0.54
N HIS A 206 6.25 -3.82 0.16
CA HIS A 206 6.47 -2.95 -1.00
C HIS A 206 7.02 -1.57 -0.58
N ARG A 207 7.02 -1.24 0.72
CA ARG A 207 7.72 -0.09 1.31
C ARG A 207 9.14 -0.50 1.65
N LEU A 208 10.00 -0.45 0.64
CA LEU A 208 11.30 -1.11 0.65
C LEU A 208 12.34 -0.37 1.50
N ASP A 209 12.32 0.96 1.50
CA ASP A 209 13.35 1.76 2.16
C ASP A 209 13.40 1.53 3.68
N GLU A 210 12.23 1.49 4.33
CA GLU A 210 12.12 1.23 5.79
C GLU A 210 12.53 -0.20 6.17
N VAL A 211 12.24 -1.17 5.30
CA VAL A 211 12.51 -2.60 5.56
C VAL A 211 13.96 -2.94 5.25
N LEU A 212 14.57 -2.28 4.27
CA LEU A 212 15.99 -2.43 3.95
C LEU A 212 16.89 -2.01 5.13
N GLU A 213 16.54 -0.94 5.84
CA GLU A 213 17.34 -0.42 6.96
C GLU A 213 17.53 -1.46 8.09
N ILE A 214 16.54 -2.30 8.33
CA ILE A 214 16.57 -3.30 9.42
C ILE A 214 16.91 -4.72 8.96
N SER A 215 16.89 -4.97 7.65
CA SER A 215 17.12 -6.31 7.10
C SER A 215 18.61 -6.65 7.09
N ASP A 216 18.91 -7.93 7.28
CA ASP A 216 20.26 -8.47 7.08
C ASP A 216 20.46 -8.92 5.63
N ARG A 217 19.44 -9.56 5.06
CA ARG A 217 19.47 -10.13 3.71
C ARG A 217 18.16 -9.87 2.98
N VAL A 218 18.26 -9.78 1.66
CA VAL A 218 17.13 -9.56 0.76
C VAL A 218 17.12 -10.65 -0.28
N THR A 219 16.00 -11.36 -0.40
CA THR A 219 15.73 -12.26 -1.52
C THR A 219 14.70 -11.64 -2.44
N VAL A 220 15.00 -11.58 -3.74
CA VAL A 220 14.08 -11.07 -4.74
C VAL A 220 13.43 -12.23 -5.49
N ILE A 221 12.10 -12.23 -5.52
CA ILE A 221 11.29 -13.14 -6.34
C ILE A 221 10.62 -12.35 -7.46
N ARG A 222 10.77 -12.87 -8.69
CA ARG A 222 10.11 -12.35 -9.89
C ARG A 222 9.55 -13.51 -10.70
N ASP A 223 8.29 -13.40 -11.13
CA ASP A 223 7.60 -14.41 -11.94
C ASP A 223 7.74 -15.86 -11.40
N GLY A 224 7.61 -16.03 -10.08
CA GLY A 224 7.71 -17.31 -9.40
C GLY A 224 9.13 -17.86 -9.26
N ARG A 225 10.16 -17.12 -9.66
CA ARG A 225 11.57 -17.54 -9.60
C ARG A 225 12.37 -16.66 -8.64
N LYS A 226 13.35 -17.26 -7.97
CA LYS A 226 14.35 -16.52 -7.20
C LYS A 226 15.34 -15.87 -8.15
N MET A 227 15.42 -14.54 -8.12
CA MET A 227 16.40 -13.78 -8.88
C MET A 227 17.78 -13.78 -8.20
N GLY A 228 17.79 -13.81 -6.88
CA GLY A 228 18.99 -13.90 -6.08
C GLY A 228 18.73 -13.56 -4.61
N CYS A 229 19.80 -13.60 -3.82
CA CYS A 229 19.79 -13.20 -2.42
C CYS A 229 21.08 -12.44 -2.12
N TRP A 230 20.95 -11.28 -1.49
CA TRP A 230 22.07 -10.37 -1.23
C TRP A 230 22.04 -9.86 0.21
N PRO A 231 23.18 -9.43 0.77
CA PRO A 231 23.19 -8.60 1.97
C PRO A 231 22.36 -7.33 1.75
N ALA A 232 21.57 -6.93 2.73
CA ALA A 232 20.75 -5.71 2.62
C ALA A 232 21.61 -4.46 2.44
N SER A 233 22.82 -4.44 3.01
CA SER A 233 23.79 -3.35 2.85
C SER A 233 24.30 -3.13 1.42
N GLU A 234 24.08 -4.10 0.52
CA GLU A 234 24.45 -4.00 -0.91
C GLU A 234 23.26 -3.61 -1.80
N MET A 235 22.09 -3.36 -1.19
CA MET A 235 20.84 -3.04 -1.88
C MET A 235 20.45 -1.60 -1.59
N ASP A 236 19.92 -0.94 -2.61
CA ASP A 236 19.17 0.31 -2.48
C ASP A 236 17.78 0.12 -3.13
N GLY A 237 16.87 1.07 -2.91
CA GLY A 237 15.51 1.02 -3.44
C GLY A 237 15.46 0.89 -4.98
N HIS A 238 16.40 1.53 -5.70
CA HIS A 238 16.45 1.49 -7.16
C HIS A 238 16.85 0.11 -7.68
N ARG A 239 17.94 -0.46 -7.18
CA ARG A 239 18.43 -1.80 -7.54
C ARG A 239 17.40 -2.85 -7.18
N LEU A 240 16.74 -2.71 -6.03
CA LEU A 240 15.71 -3.66 -5.61
C LEU A 240 14.50 -3.61 -6.55
N THR A 241 14.08 -2.41 -6.93
CA THR A 241 13.01 -2.20 -7.91
C THR A 241 13.36 -2.79 -9.28
N GLU A 242 14.59 -2.59 -9.76
CA GLU A 242 15.07 -3.16 -11.02
C GLU A 242 15.04 -4.69 -10.98
N LEU A 243 15.49 -5.31 -9.89
CA LEU A 243 15.46 -6.76 -9.74
C LEU A 243 14.02 -7.30 -9.71
N MET A 244 13.12 -6.62 -9.00
CA MET A 244 11.71 -7.00 -8.86
C MET A 244 10.93 -6.90 -10.17
N THR A 245 11.16 -5.83 -10.94
CA THR A 245 10.38 -5.53 -12.16
C THR A 245 11.06 -6.01 -13.43
N GLY A 246 12.39 -6.17 -13.42
CA GLY A 246 13.20 -6.37 -14.62
C GLY A 246 13.35 -5.13 -15.49
N LEU A 247 12.87 -3.98 -15.03
CA LEU A 247 12.91 -2.71 -15.74
C LEU A 247 13.89 -1.78 -15.04
N LYS A 248 14.82 -1.22 -15.82
CA LYS A 248 15.50 0.00 -15.41
C LYS A 248 14.49 1.12 -15.53
N LEU A 249 13.92 1.52 -14.41
CA LEU A 249 13.06 2.70 -14.36
C LEU A 249 13.97 3.92 -14.43
N ASP A 250 14.13 4.44 -15.63
CA ASP A 250 14.82 5.70 -15.86
C ASP A 250 13.86 6.83 -15.49
N TYR A 251 13.86 7.20 -14.22
CA TYR A 251 13.03 8.28 -13.72
C TYR A 251 13.62 9.61 -14.20
N GLN A 252 12.99 10.18 -15.23
CA GLN A 252 13.32 11.51 -15.70
C GLN A 252 12.34 12.51 -15.10
N LEU A 253 12.85 13.69 -14.75
CA LEU A 253 11.99 14.80 -14.33
C LEU A 253 10.96 15.08 -15.43
N LYS A 254 9.70 15.22 -15.01
CA LYS A 254 8.62 15.68 -15.88
C LYS A 254 9.04 16.99 -16.56
N THR A 255 8.85 17.06 -17.88
CA THR A 255 8.98 18.32 -18.61
C THR A 255 7.88 19.28 -18.16
N PRO A 256 8.19 20.54 -17.84
CA PRO A 256 7.18 21.50 -17.40
C PRO A 256 6.05 21.67 -18.43
N THR A 257 4.80 21.63 -17.98
CA THR A 257 3.61 21.80 -18.85
C THR A 257 2.73 22.97 -18.45
N LEU A 258 3.08 23.64 -17.36
CA LEU A 258 2.32 24.74 -16.78
C LEU A 258 2.24 25.95 -17.74
N LYS A 259 1.04 26.50 -17.91
CA LYS A 259 0.81 27.76 -18.62
C LYS A 259 0.58 28.87 -17.59
N GLN A 260 1.63 29.64 -17.26
CA GLN A 260 1.61 30.63 -16.18
C GLN A 260 0.50 31.69 -16.33
N ASP A 261 0.05 31.95 -17.56
CA ASP A 261 -0.88 33.04 -17.87
C ASP A 261 -2.34 32.76 -17.48
N ARG A 262 -2.70 31.53 -17.12
CA ARG A 262 -4.09 31.16 -16.81
C ARG A 262 -4.21 30.38 -15.49
N ILE A 263 -4.62 31.10 -14.44
CA ILE A 263 -4.94 30.54 -13.13
C ILE A 263 -6.33 29.91 -13.17
N LEU A 264 -6.42 28.60 -12.92
CA LEU A 264 -7.69 27.87 -12.89
C LEU A 264 -8.27 27.77 -11.48
N LEU A 265 -7.41 27.66 -10.46
CA LEU A 265 -7.81 27.62 -9.06
C LEU A 265 -6.93 28.56 -8.25
N GLU A 266 -7.57 29.40 -7.45
CA GLU A 266 -6.91 30.23 -6.44
C GLU A 266 -7.58 29.99 -5.09
N VAL A 267 -6.76 29.77 -4.08
CA VAL A 267 -7.17 29.50 -2.70
C VAL A 267 -6.52 30.57 -1.84
N GLU A 268 -7.30 31.28 -1.03
CA GLU A 268 -6.80 32.27 -0.08
C GLU A 268 -7.29 32.00 1.34
N HIS A 269 -6.34 31.91 2.27
CA HIS A 269 -6.53 31.84 3.72
C HIS A 269 -7.53 30.75 4.15
N LEU A 270 -7.56 29.63 3.41
CA LEU A 270 -8.52 28.56 3.63
C LEU A 270 -8.18 27.84 4.93
N SER A 271 -9.16 27.72 5.82
CA SER A 271 -8.97 27.06 7.12
C SER A 271 -10.15 26.17 7.48
N ARG A 272 -9.87 25.09 8.20
CA ARG A 272 -10.84 24.20 8.83
C ARG A 272 -10.27 23.63 10.12
N ALA A 273 -10.95 23.88 11.24
CA ALA A 273 -10.47 23.60 12.57
C ALA A 273 -10.05 22.13 12.74
N GLY A 274 -8.85 21.92 13.28
CA GLY A 274 -8.27 20.59 13.52
C GLY A 274 -7.82 19.84 12.26
N GLN A 275 -7.85 20.45 11.07
CA GLN A 275 -7.47 19.81 9.81
C GLN A 275 -6.40 20.60 9.04
N TYR A 276 -6.70 21.85 8.66
CA TYR A 276 -5.76 22.71 7.97
C TYR A 276 -6.01 24.19 8.30
N GLN A 277 -4.99 25.02 8.20
CA GLN A 277 -5.04 26.41 8.64
C GLN A 277 -4.28 27.32 7.67
N ASP A 278 -4.92 28.43 7.32
CA ASP A 278 -4.32 29.52 6.55
C ASP A 278 -3.64 29.09 5.24
N VAL A 279 -4.29 28.19 4.51
CA VAL A 279 -3.77 27.65 3.26
C VAL A 279 -4.05 28.60 2.10
N SER A 280 -3.01 29.03 1.41
CA SER A 280 -3.10 29.89 0.22
C SER A 280 -2.19 29.38 -0.90
N PHE A 281 -2.74 29.16 -2.10
CA PHE A 281 -1.96 28.76 -3.28
C PHE A 281 -2.75 28.99 -4.58
N ARG A 282 -2.04 28.84 -5.71
CA ARG A 282 -2.60 28.95 -7.06
C ARG A 282 -2.22 27.72 -7.88
N LEU A 283 -3.13 27.32 -8.77
CA LEU A 283 -2.98 26.24 -9.72
C LEU A 283 -3.35 26.73 -11.12
N CYS A 284 -2.43 26.57 -12.06
CA CYS A 284 -2.51 27.03 -13.44
C CYS A 284 -2.97 25.92 -14.41
N GLU A 285 -3.41 26.32 -15.61
CA GLU A 285 -3.77 25.38 -16.67
C GLU A 285 -2.56 24.50 -17.06
N GLY A 286 -2.80 23.19 -17.15
CA GLY A 286 -1.79 22.19 -17.49
C GLY A 286 -0.70 21.97 -16.43
N GLU A 287 -0.84 22.55 -15.24
CA GLU A 287 0.10 22.36 -14.12
C GLU A 287 -0.21 21.06 -13.36
N VAL A 288 0.83 20.32 -12.96
CA VAL A 288 0.77 19.28 -11.93
C VAL A 288 1.38 19.81 -10.64
N LEU A 289 0.52 20.15 -9.68
CA LEU A 289 0.90 20.65 -8.36
C LEU A 289 0.94 19.50 -7.35
N GLY A 290 2.12 19.24 -6.78
CA GLY A 290 2.32 18.22 -5.75
C GLY A 290 1.94 18.73 -4.37
N LEU A 291 1.15 17.98 -3.60
CA LEU A 291 0.95 18.18 -2.16
C LEU A 291 1.65 17.04 -1.40
N CYS A 292 2.77 17.34 -0.76
CA CYS A 292 3.56 16.38 0.00
C CYS A 292 3.59 16.74 1.49
N GLY A 293 3.88 15.78 2.35
CA GLY A 293 3.87 15.94 3.79
C GLY A 293 3.54 14.63 4.48
N LEU A 294 3.76 14.53 5.78
CA LEU A 294 3.46 13.31 6.54
C LEU A 294 1.95 12.98 6.50
N LEU A 295 1.59 11.72 6.76
CA LEU A 295 0.18 11.34 6.95
C LEU A 295 -0.45 12.19 8.06
N GLY A 296 -1.66 12.69 7.82
CA GLY A 296 -2.35 13.61 8.75
C GLY A 296 -1.87 15.07 8.69
N SER A 297 -1.04 15.45 7.71
CA SER A 297 -0.60 16.85 7.52
C SER A 297 -1.68 17.81 7.00
N GLY A 298 -2.90 17.34 6.73
CA GLY A 298 -4.03 18.15 6.27
C GLY A 298 -4.26 18.16 4.75
N ARG A 299 -3.47 17.40 3.97
CA ARG A 299 -3.50 17.39 2.50
C ARG A 299 -4.80 16.82 1.93
N THR A 300 -5.19 15.64 2.40
CA THR A 300 -6.44 14.98 2.01
C THR A 300 -7.65 15.78 2.48
N GLU A 301 -7.62 16.33 3.69
CA GLU A 301 -8.69 17.17 4.23
C GLU A 301 -8.91 18.44 3.41
N LEU A 302 -7.83 19.08 2.96
CA LEU A 302 -7.87 20.20 2.03
C LEU A 302 -8.50 19.78 0.70
N ALA A 303 -8.05 18.66 0.12
CA ALA A 303 -8.58 18.14 -1.14
C ALA A 303 -10.08 17.83 -1.08
N LEU A 304 -10.54 17.21 0.00
CA LEU A 304 -11.96 16.96 0.24
C LEU A 304 -12.76 18.27 0.37
N SER A 305 -12.16 19.31 0.92
CA SER A 305 -12.79 20.64 1.00
C SER A 305 -12.89 21.32 -0.37
N LEU A 306 -11.83 21.20 -1.20
CA LEU A 306 -11.82 21.69 -2.58
C LEU A 306 -12.80 20.93 -3.48
N PHE A 307 -13.04 19.65 -3.18
CA PHE A 307 -14.05 18.83 -3.86
C PHE A 307 -15.47 18.99 -3.27
N GLY A 308 -15.67 19.83 -2.26
CA GLY A 308 -16.99 20.09 -1.67
C GLY A 308 -17.57 18.95 -0.83
N MET A 309 -16.75 17.97 -0.43
CA MET A 309 -17.13 16.90 0.52
C MET A 309 -17.21 17.44 1.95
N THR A 310 -16.34 18.39 2.28
CA THR A 310 -16.31 19.11 3.56
C THR A 310 -16.35 20.61 3.32
N ARG A 311 -16.66 21.40 4.34
CA ARG A 311 -16.80 22.86 4.24
C ARG A 311 -15.68 23.58 4.99
N PRO A 312 -14.92 24.47 4.34
CA PRO A 312 -14.01 25.36 5.06
C PRO A 312 -14.76 26.23 6.07
N ASP A 313 -14.10 26.53 7.20
CA ASP A 313 -14.61 27.45 8.22
C ASP A 313 -14.38 28.92 7.80
N SER A 314 -13.26 29.17 7.11
CA SER A 314 -12.88 30.48 6.60
C SER A 314 -12.08 30.39 5.30
N GLY A 315 -11.78 31.54 4.71
CA GLY A 315 -11.05 31.67 3.46
C GLY A 315 -11.96 31.70 2.24
N LYS A 316 -11.35 31.73 1.06
CA LYS A 316 -12.04 31.91 -0.21
C LYS A 316 -11.40 31.03 -1.28
N ILE A 317 -12.23 30.61 -2.23
CA ILE A 317 -11.84 29.78 -3.37
C ILE A 317 -12.35 30.49 -4.63
N TRP A 318 -11.49 30.62 -5.64
CA TRP A 318 -11.86 31.10 -6.97
C TRP A 318 -11.56 30.02 -7.99
N LEU A 319 -12.49 29.85 -8.92
CA LEU A 319 -12.32 29.02 -10.11
C LEU A 319 -12.44 29.89 -11.35
N ASP A 320 -11.42 29.89 -12.21
CA ASP A 320 -11.42 30.69 -13.45
C ASP A 320 -11.73 32.17 -13.13
N SER A 321 -11.08 32.70 -12.08
CA SER A 321 -11.28 34.05 -11.50
C SER A 321 -12.67 34.34 -10.90
N LYS A 322 -13.55 33.34 -10.75
CA LYS A 322 -14.88 33.50 -10.16
C LYS A 322 -14.92 32.93 -8.74
N PRO A 323 -15.36 33.70 -7.73
CA PRO A 323 -15.47 33.18 -6.36
C PRO A 323 -16.52 32.07 -6.32
N VAL A 324 -16.19 30.95 -5.68
CA VAL A 324 -17.06 29.78 -5.53
C VAL A 324 -17.20 29.38 -4.07
N ARG A 325 -18.34 28.77 -3.76
CA ARG A 325 -18.59 28.12 -2.46
C ARG A 325 -19.42 26.88 -2.69
N PHE A 326 -18.83 25.71 -2.49
CA PHE A 326 -19.52 24.43 -2.68
C PHE A 326 -20.39 24.10 -1.47
N ARG A 327 -21.66 23.73 -1.73
CA ARG A 327 -22.55 23.22 -0.68
C ARG A 327 -22.37 21.73 -0.47
N ASN A 328 -22.06 21.03 -1.56
CA ASN A 328 -21.78 19.61 -1.65
C ASN A 328 -20.86 19.33 -2.85
N HIS A 329 -20.41 18.09 -2.98
CA HIS A 329 -19.54 17.64 -4.07
C HIS A 329 -20.10 17.79 -5.49
N GLU A 330 -21.43 17.78 -5.69
CA GLU A 330 -21.99 17.95 -7.04
C GLU A 330 -21.73 19.35 -7.59
N ASP A 331 -21.65 20.36 -6.72
CA ASP A 331 -21.32 21.73 -7.11
C ASP A 331 -19.88 21.81 -7.64
N ALA A 332 -18.95 21.07 -7.01
CA ALA A 332 -17.56 20.98 -7.45
C ALA A 332 -17.45 20.26 -8.81
N ILE A 333 -18.16 19.14 -8.98
CA ILE A 333 -18.22 18.40 -10.25
C ILE A 333 -18.78 19.28 -11.38
N LYS A 334 -19.88 19.99 -11.14
CA LYS A 334 -20.47 20.93 -12.12
C LYS A 334 -19.54 22.09 -12.45
N SER A 335 -18.68 22.48 -11.51
CA SER A 335 -17.67 23.52 -11.70
C SER A 335 -16.40 23.00 -12.39
N GLY A 336 -16.33 21.70 -12.70
CA GLY A 336 -15.23 21.07 -13.42
C GLY A 336 -14.11 20.55 -12.53
N ILE A 337 -14.39 20.18 -11.27
CA ILE A 337 -13.43 19.50 -10.38
C ILE A 337 -13.75 18.00 -10.35
N GLY A 338 -12.75 17.16 -10.64
CA GLY A 338 -12.78 15.72 -10.38
C GLY A 338 -11.91 15.35 -9.17
N TYR A 339 -12.25 14.27 -8.48
CA TYR A 339 -11.47 13.76 -7.34
C TYR A 339 -11.32 12.24 -7.42
N VAL A 340 -10.08 11.78 -7.37
CA VAL A 340 -9.70 10.36 -7.31
C VAL A 340 -9.20 10.07 -5.91
N SER A 341 -9.92 9.19 -5.21
CA SER A 341 -9.63 8.80 -3.83
C SER A 341 -8.44 7.83 -3.75
N GLU A 342 -7.74 7.86 -2.62
CA GLU A 342 -6.74 6.85 -2.23
C GLU A 342 -7.39 5.46 -2.09
N ASP A 343 -8.54 5.38 -1.42
CA ASP A 343 -9.30 4.13 -1.30
C ASP A 343 -10.06 3.77 -2.59
N ARG A 344 -9.32 3.22 -3.56
CA ARG A 344 -9.90 2.69 -4.80
C ARG A 344 -10.94 1.59 -4.54
N LEU A 345 -10.72 0.72 -3.56
CA LEU A 345 -11.49 -0.51 -3.42
C LEU A 345 -12.89 -0.26 -2.87
N THR A 346 -13.02 0.69 -1.93
CA THR A 346 -14.27 1.00 -1.25
C THR A 346 -14.95 2.25 -1.83
N LEU A 347 -14.18 3.27 -2.23
CA LEU A 347 -14.71 4.57 -2.67
C LEU A 347 -14.58 4.78 -4.18
N GLY A 348 -13.54 4.23 -4.81
CA GLY A 348 -13.26 4.43 -6.24
C GLY A 348 -14.12 3.59 -7.18
N LEU A 349 -14.25 2.29 -6.88
CA LEU A 349 -14.81 1.26 -7.76
C LEU A 349 -15.86 0.40 -7.07
N ILE A 350 -16.85 -0.05 -7.85
CA ILE A 350 -17.81 -1.07 -7.44
C ILE A 350 -17.29 -2.43 -7.92
N GLN A 351 -16.65 -3.17 -7.00
CA GLN A 351 -15.88 -4.38 -7.32
C GLN A 351 -16.66 -5.47 -8.08
N GLN A 352 -17.94 -5.63 -7.74
CA GLN A 352 -18.81 -6.65 -8.33
C GLN A 352 -19.36 -6.24 -9.71
N GLN A 353 -19.25 -4.97 -10.10
CA GLN A 353 -19.74 -4.48 -11.38
C GLN A 353 -18.69 -4.58 -12.48
N SER A 354 -19.16 -4.51 -13.72
CA SER A 354 -18.33 -4.58 -14.91
C SER A 354 -17.29 -3.45 -14.98
N VAL A 355 -16.22 -3.66 -15.74
CA VAL A 355 -15.25 -2.61 -16.08
C VAL A 355 -15.95 -1.49 -16.84
N ALA A 356 -16.83 -1.84 -17.78
CA ALA A 356 -17.65 -0.95 -18.57
C ALA A 356 -18.48 0.03 -17.71
N ASP A 357 -19.28 -0.50 -16.79
CA ASP A 357 -20.19 0.30 -15.97
C ASP A 357 -19.43 1.19 -14.98
N ASN A 358 -18.36 0.66 -14.39
CA ASN A 358 -17.48 1.44 -13.52
C ASN A 358 -16.90 2.66 -14.24
N MET A 359 -16.48 2.49 -15.50
CA MET A 359 -15.87 3.56 -16.29
C MET A 359 -16.84 4.71 -16.59
N VAL A 360 -18.10 4.41 -16.93
CA VAL A 360 -19.06 5.43 -17.39
C VAL A 360 -19.95 6.00 -16.29
N LEU A 361 -19.87 5.47 -15.07
CA LEU A 361 -20.78 5.77 -13.95
C LEU A 361 -21.03 7.29 -13.72
N PRO A 362 -20.03 8.19 -13.74
CA PRO A 362 -20.25 9.62 -13.51
C PRO A 362 -20.91 10.35 -14.67
N ILE A 363 -20.91 9.75 -15.87
CA ILE A 363 -21.38 10.39 -17.10
C ILE A 363 -22.65 9.75 -17.66
N LEU A 364 -23.34 8.89 -16.91
CA LEU A 364 -24.57 8.23 -17.35
C LEU A 364 -25.59 9.21 -17.94
N LYS A 365 -25.76 10.40 -17.33
CA LYS A 365 -26.65 11.45 -17.85
C LYS A 365 -26.25 11.95 -19.25
N LYS A 366 -24.95 12.02 -19.56
CA LYS A 366 -24.43 12.40 -20.89
C LYS A 366 -24.61 11.30 -21.94
N LEU A 367 -24.83 10.06 -21.51
CA LEU A 367 -25.05 8.89 -22.35
C LEU A 367 -26.53 8.59 -22.59
N GLN A 368 -27.44 9.39 -22.04
CA GLN A 368 -28.88 9.24 -22.29
C GLN A 368 -29.25 9.72 -23.69
N ASN A 369 -30.13 8.96 -24.36
CA ASN A 369 -30.79 9.37 -25.59
C ASN A 369 -31.99 10.29 -25.30
N ARG A 370 -32.71 10.69 -26.36
CA ARG A 370 -33.90 11.58 -26.24
C ARG A 370 -35.04 10.99 -25.41
N PHE A 371 -35.03 9.69 -25.14
CA PHE A 371 -36.02 8.98 -24.33
C PHE A 371 -35.52 8.68 -22.91
N HIS A 372 -34.43 9.31 -22.46
CA HIS A 372 -33.79 9.07 -21.16
C HIS A 372 -33.26 7.64 -20.93
N LEU A 373 -33.13 6.85 -22.00
CA LEU A 373 -32.50 5.53 -21.96
C LEU A 373 -31.01 5.65 -22.29
N ILE A 374 -30.18 4.77 -21.74
CA ILE A 374 -28.75 4.74 -22.04
C ILE A 374 -28.55 4.29 -23.49
N ASP A 375 -27.78 5.07 -24.25
CA ASP A 375 -27.34 4.73 -25.60
C ASP A 375 -26.17 3.74 -25.51
N GLU A 376 -26.49 2.44 -25.60
CA GLU A 376 -25.52 1.34 -25.52
C GLU A 376 -24.46 1.40 -26.61
N TYR A 377 -24.80 1.85 -27.83
CA TYR A 377 -23.83 2.00 -28.91
C TYR A 377 -22.80 3.07 -28.57
N ARG A 378 -23.26 4.24 -28.09
CA ARG A 378 -22.38 5.34 -27.67
C ARG A 378 -21.55 4.96 -26.45
N LYS A 379 -22.15 4.27 -25.48
CA LYS A 379 -21.49 3.74 -24.29
C LYS A 379 -20.32 2.82 -24.68
N ASN A 380 -20.59 1.79 -25.48
CA ASN A 380 -19.60 0.79 -25.87
C ASN A 380 -18.48 1.38 -26.72
N LYS A 381 -18.82 2.29 -27.64
CA LYS A 381 -17.81 3.01 -28.44
C LYS A 381 -16.86 3.82 -27.55
N LEU A 382 -17.39 4.53 -26.56
CA LEU A 382 -16.59 5.32 -25.63
C LEU A 382 -15.69 4.44 -24.75
N ILE A 383 -16.23 3.34 -24.22
CA ILE A 383 -15.48 2.38 -23.40
C ILE A 383 -14.29 1.81 -24.19
N LEU A 384 -14.53 1.31 -25.40
CA LEU A 384 -13.46 0.72 -26.23
C LEU A 384 -12.38 1.76 -26.59
N GLN A 385 -12.76 3.01 -26.87
CA GLN A 385 -11.81 4.08 -27.12
C GLN A 385 -10.90 4.32 -25.90
N TRP A 386 -11.47 4.43 -24.70
CA TRP A 386 -10.70 4.70 -23.49
C TRP A 386 -9.89 3.49 -23.01
N ILE A 387 -10.40 2.26 -23.16
CA ILE A 387 -9.61 1.05 -22.88
C ILE A 387 -8.34 1.03 -23.72
N ASN A 388 -8.45 1.34 -25.01
CA ASN A 388 -7.31 1.39 -25.92
C ASN A 388 -6.37 2.55 -25.59
N GLN A 389 -6.90 3.75 -25.38
CA GLN A 389 -6.12 4.95 -25.06
C GLN A 389 -5.31 4.78 -23.77
N LEU A 390 -5.89 4.14 -22.75
CA LEU A 390 -5.24 3.92 -21.45
C LEU A 390 -4.36 2.65 -21.44
N GLY A 391 -4.41 1.84 -22.50
CA GLY A 391 -3.74 0.54 -22.57
C GLY A 391 -4.17 -0.39 -21.43
N VAL A 392 -5.48 -0.43 -21.15
CA VAL A 392 -6.02 -1.34 -20.14
C VAL A 392 -6.05 -2.76 -20.71
N ARG A 393 -5.40 -3.70 -20.01
CA ARG A 393 -5.41 -5.11 -20.41
C ARG A 393 -6.66 -5.77 -19.84
N VAL A 394 -7.71 -5.88 -20.64
CA VAL A 394 -8.98 -6.54 -20.30
C VAL A 394 -9.42 -7.40 -21.47
N ALA A 395 -9.80 -8.65 -21.19
CA ALA A 395 -10.29 -9.57 -22.22
C ALA A 395 -11.74 -9.24 -22.63
N ASP A 396 -12.56 -8.88 -21.66
CA ASP A 396 -13.96 -8.52 -21.83
C ASP A 396 -14.34 -7.40 -20.83
N PRO A 397 -14.73 -6.20 -21.31
CA PRO A 397 -15.16 -5.08 -20.46
C PRO A 397 -16.40 -5.37 -19.60
N ASP A 398 -17.18 -6.39 -19.91
CA ASP A 398 -18.39 -6.76 -19.16
C ASP A 398 -18.07 -7.61 -17.92
N LEU A 399 -16.83 -8.09 -17.78
CA LEU A 399 -16.38 -8.81 -16.59
C LEU A 399 -16.23 -7.88 -15.39
N ALA A 400 -16.43 -8.46 -14.19
CA ALA A 400 -16.27 -7.74 -12.93
C ALA A 400 -14.88 -7.10 -12.82
N ILE A 401 -14.84 -5.84 -12.38
CA ILE A 401 -13.60 -5.07 -12.30
C ILE A 401 -12.58 -5.68 -11.33
N SER A 402 -13.04 -6.46 -10.34
CA SER A 402 -12.20 -7.23 -9.43
C SER A 402 -11.30 -8.26 -10.11
N THR A 403 -11.58 -8.60 -11.38
CA THR A 403 -10.73 -9.51 -12.19
C THR A 403 -9.47 -8.83 -12.73
N LEU A 404 -9.44 -7.48 -12.77
CA LEU A 404 -8.29 -6.73 -13.25
C LEU A 404 -7.20 -6.61 -12.17
N SER A 405 -5.95 -6.48 -12.62
CA SER A 405 -4.83 -6.12 -11.72
C SER A 405 -5.01 -4.71 -11.16
N GLY A 406 -4.43 -4.44 -9.98
CA GLY A 406 -4.55 -3.14 -9.30
C GLY A 406 -4.19 -1.93 -10.17
N GLY A 407 -3.14 -2.04 -10.99
CA GLY A 407 -2.76 -0.98 -11.94
C GLY A 407 -3.81 -0.74 -13.04
N ASN A 408 -4.40 -1.80 -13.59
CA ASN A 408 -5.49 -1.66 -14.56
C ASN A 408 -6.75 -1.10 -13.89
N GLN A 409 -7.09 -1.54 -12.69
CA GLN A 409 -8.20 -0.97 -11.91
C GLN A 409 -8.00 0.54 -11.69
N GLN A 410 -6.79 0.97 -11.33
CA GLN A 410 -6.47 2.38 -11.12
C GLN A 410 -6.64 3.21 -12.40
N LYS A 411 -6.22 2.69 -13.56
CA LYS A 411 -6.48 3.34 -14.86
C LYS A 411 -7.97 3.54 -15.11
N ILE A 412 -8.82 2.58 -14.72
CA ILE A 412 -10.28 2.73 -14.85
C ILE A 412 -10.82 3.83 -13.91
N VAL A 413 -10.33 3.93 -12.67
CA VAL A 413 -10.70 5.02 -11.75
C VAL A 413 -10.33 6.38 -12.33
N LEU A 414 -9.14 6.51 -12.91
CA LEU A 414 -8.69 7.73 -13.57
C LEU A 414 -9.60 8.06 -14.77
N ALA A 415 -9.81 7.07 -15.66
CA ALA A 415 -10.68 7.19 -16.84
C ALA A 415 -12.05 7.74 -16.50
N LYS A 416 -12.66 7.15 -15.47
CA LYS A 416 -13.99 7.50 -14.95
C LYS A 416 -14.13 8.99 -14.66
N TRP A 417 -13.12 9.59 -14.03
CA TRP A 417 -13.13 11.02 -13.72
C TRP A 417 -12.74 11.88 -14.90
N VAL A 418 -11.77 11.47 -15.72
CA VAL A 418 -11.38 12.20 -16.93
C VAL A 418 -12.54 12.29 -17.93
N LEU A 419 -13.37 11.26 -18.03
CA LEU A 419 -14.58 11.22 -18.83
C LEU A 419 -15.61 12.31 -18.47
N THR A 420 -15.57 12.82 -17.23
CA THR A 420 -16.41 13.97 -16.84
C THR A 420 -15.99 15.26 -17.54
N GLN A 421 -14.80 15.29 -18.15
CA GLN A 421 -14.12 16.44 -18.74
C GLN A 421 -13.87 17.55 -17.71
N PRO A 422 -13.15 17.24 -16.61
CA PRO A 422 -12.85 18.24 -15.59
C PRO A 422 -11.85 19.28 -16.13
N LYS A 423 -11.84 20.45 -15.51
CA LYS A 423 -10.76 21.45 -15.64
C LYS A 423 -9.64 21.19 -14.64
N ILE A 424 -9.99 20.67 -13.46
CA ILE A 424 -9.08 20.35 -12.37
C ILE A 424 -9.33 18.91 -11.93
N LEU A 425 -8.27 18.11 -11.82
CA LEU A 425 -8.34 16.75 -11.31
C LEU A 425 -7.46 16.63 -10.06
N ILE A 426 -8.07 16.27 -8.94
CA ILE A 426 -7.36 15.99 -7.69
C ILE A 426 -7.10 14.48 -7.63
N LEU A 427 -5.85 14.10 -7.49
CA LEU A 427 -5.38 12.73 -7.40
C LEU A 427 -4.81 12.48 -6.01
N ASP A 428 -5.57 11.79 -5.17
CA ASP A 428 -5.18 11.48 -3.81
C ASP A 428 -4.49 10.12 -3.74
N SER A 429 -3.17 10.13 -3.53
CA SER A 429 -2.31 8.94 -3.49
C SER A 429 -2.65 7.91 -4.61
N PRO A 430 -2.65 8.33 -5.89
CA PRO A 430 -3.25 7.57 -6.99
C PRO A 430 -2.51 6.28 -7.35
N THR A 431 -1.38 6.00 -6.72
CA THR A 431 -0.51 4.85 -6.96
C THR A 431 -0.53 3.84 -5.81
N VAL A 432 -1.35 4.06 -4.78
CA VAL A 432 -1.48 3.13 -3.65
C VAL A 432 -2.03 1.78 -4.10
N GLY A 433 -1.34 0.71 -3.68
CA GLY A 433 -1.66 -0.66 -4.05
C GLY A 433 -1.46 -0.97 -5.54
N VAL A 434 -0.69 -0.15 -6.25
CA VAL A 434 -0.31 -0.39 -7.65
C VAL A 434 1.15 -0.85 -7.71
N ASP A 435 1.41 -1.86 -8.54
CA ASP A 435 2.76 -2.37 -8.78
C ASP A 435 3.68 -1.28 -9.37
N VAL A 436 4.97 -1.32 -9.02
CA VAL A 436 5.95 -0.33 -9.47
C VAL A 436 6.01 -0.22 -11.00
N GLY A 437 5.89 -1.33 -11.73
CA GLY A 437 5.85 -1.29 -13.20
C GLY A 437 4.59 -0.61 -13.76
N ALA A 438 3.48 -0.66 -13.03
CA ALA A 438 2.24 0.00 -13.41
C ALA A 438 2.19 1.48 -13.02
N LYS A 439 2.90 1.89 -11.94
CA LYS A 439 3.02 3.31 -11.53
C LYS A 439 3.51 4.19 -12.68
N ALA A 440 4.55 3.78 -13.39
CA ALA A 440 5.10 4.54 -14.53
C ALA A 440 4.04 4.84 -15.61
N SER A 441 3.17 3.86 -15.92
CA SER A 441 2.11 4.04 -16.91
C SER A 441 1.02 5.03 -16.45
N ILE A 442 0.78 5.12 -15.15
CA ILE A 442 -0.16 6.09 -14.56
C ILE A 442 0.44 7.49 -14.64
N TYR A 443 1.72 7.65 -14.30
CA TYR A 443 2.40 8.95 -14.42
C TYR A 443 2.46 9.46 -15.85
N GLN A 444 2.75 8.58 -16.81
CA GLN A 444 2.71 8.96 -18.21
C GLN A 444 1.33 9.52 -18.63
N MET A 445 0.25 8.86 -18.18
CA MET A 445 -1.11 9.34 -18.41
C MET A 445 -1.37 10.70 -17.74
N ILE A 446 -0.92 10.89 -16.50
CA ILE A 446 -1.01 12.19 -15.79
C ILE A 446 -0.28 13.28 -16.60
N HIS A 447 0.90 12.99 -17.12
CA HIS A 447 1.68 13.93 -17.92
C HIS A 447 1.00 14.27 -19.24
N GLU A 448 0.38 13.29 -19.91
CA GLU A 448 -0.38 13.50 -21.14
C GLU A 448 -1.62 14.37 -20.90
N LEU A 449 -2.39 14.09 -19.85
CA LEU A 449 -3.55 14.90 -19.48
C LEU A 449 -3.16 16.35 -19.12
N ALA A 450 -2.05 16.52 -18.40
CA ALA A 450 -1.51 17.85 -18.10
C ALA A 450 -1.10 18.62 -19.37
N ARG A 451 -0.45 17.94 -20.33
CA ARG A 451 -0.13 18.55 -21.64
C ARG A 451 -1.37 18.99 -22.42
N GLU A 452 -2.48 18.27 -22.28
CA GLU A 452 -3.78 18.64 -22.88
C GLU A 452 -4.46 19.83 -22.19
N GLY A 453 -3.89 20.34 -21.09
CA GLY A 453 -4.37 21.52 -20.36
C GLY A 453 -5.13 21.20 -19.08
N LEU A 454 -5.26 19.93 -18.69
CA LEU A 454 -5.87 19.58 -17.42
C LEU A 454 -4.96 20.02 -16.27
N ALA A 455 -5.48 20.78 -15.31
CA ALA A 455 -4.74 21.07 -14.08
C ALA A 455 -4.89 19.93 -13.08
N ILE A 456 -3.80 19.52 -12.45
CA ILE A 456 -3.75 18.33 -11.61
C ILE A 456 -3.17 18.70 -10.24
N ILE A 457 -3.85 18.28 -9.17
CA ILE A 457 -3.29 18.27 -7.82
C ILE A 457 -2.92 16.82 -7.50
N LEU A 458 -1.62 16.53 -7.36
CA LEU A 458 -1.11 15.21 -7.02
C LEU A 458 -0.74 15.17 -5.53
N ILE A 459 -1.48 14.40 -4.74
CA ILE A 459 -1.18 14.19 -3.32
C ILE A 459 -0.42 12.87 -3.21
N SER A 460 0.76 12.90 -2.58
CA SER A 460 1.52 11.68 -2.32
C SER A 460 2.38 11.86 -1.07
N ASP A 461 2.46 10.81 -0.24
CA ASP A 461 3.41 10.72 0.88
C ASP A 461 4.79 10.19 0.44
N GLU A 462 4.93 9.74 -0.80
CA GLU A 462 6.20 9.33 -1.40
C GLU A 462 6.86 10.53 -2.12
N VAL A 463 7.96 11.03 -1.56
CA VAL A 463 8.72 12.15 -2.14
C VAL A 463 9.20 11.90 -3.59
N PRO A 464 9.66 10.69 -3.96
CA PRO A 464 9.98 10.41 -5.36
C PRO A 464 8.82 10.72 -6.32
N GLU A 465 7.58 10.45 -5.92
CA GLU A 465 6.42 10.62 -6.79
C GLU A 465 6.17 12.08 -7.14
N VAL A 466 6.18 12.97 -6.12
CA VAL A 466 6.03 14.41 -6.37
C VAL A 466 7.27 15.02 -7.03
N TRP A 467 8.47 14.53 -6.71
CA TRP A 467 9.71 15.07 -7.26
C TRP A 467 9.83 14.79 -8.76
N TYR A 468 9.53 13.58 -9.22
CA TYR A 468 9.62 13.25 -10.64
C TYR A 468 8.44 13.75 -11.48
N ASN A 469 7.25 13.90 -10.90
CA ASN A 469 6.02 14.06 -11.68
C ASN A 469 5.27 15.38 -11.49
N CYS A 470 5.78 16.31 -10.67
CA CYS A 470 5.15 17.62 -10.46
C CYS A 470 5.95 18.76 -11.10
N ASP A 471 5.26 19.85 -11.44
CA ASP A 471 5.88 21.11 -11.84
C ASP A 471 6.32 21.92 -10.60
N ARG A 472 5.52 21.85 -9.53
CA ARG A 472 5.70 22.55 -8.25
C ARG A 472 5.23 21.66 -7.11
N ILE A 473 5.81 21.82 -5.93
CA ILE A 473 5.52 21.00 -4.74
C ILE A 473 5.24 21.92 -3.55
N LEU A 474 4.11 21.71 -2.89
CA LEU A 474 3.76 22.36 -1.61
C LEU A 474 3.97 21.35 -0.48
N HIS A 475 4.86 21.70 0.44
CA HIS A 475 5.11 20.90 1.64
C HIS A 475 4.14 21.29 2.75
N PHE A 476 3.28 20.34 3.12
CA PHE A 476 2.33 20.45 4.22
C PHE A 476 2.93 19.92 5.53
N ARG A 477 2.83 20.75 6.57
CA ARG A 477 3.20 20.40 7.94
C ARG A 477 2.18 21.01 8.90
N ASP A 478 1.67 20.20 9.83
CA ASP A 478 0.72 20.64 10.87
C ASP A 478 -0.47 21.44 10.31
N GLY A 479 -1.02 21.01 9.17
CA GLY A 479 -2.17 21.65 8.52
C GLY A 479 -1.86 22.91 7.73
N ARG A 480 -0.59 23.30 7.57
CA ARG A 480 -0.18 24.53 6.86
C ARG A 480 0.77 24.23 5.71
N ILE A 481 0.80 25.11 4.71
CA ILE A 481 1.88 25.12 3.71
C ILE A 481 3.12 25.70 4.40
N HIS A 482 4.13 24.86 4.62
CA HIS A 482 5.38 25.25 5.24
C HIS A 482 6.35 25.88 4.23
N ALA A 483 6.44 25.28 3.04
CA ALA A 483 7.33 25.72 1.99
C ALA A 483 6.83 25.27 0.61
N GLU A 484 7.33 25.93 -0.43
CA GLU A 484 7.14 25.56 -1.84
C GLU A 484 8.50 25.20 -2.46
N TYR A 485 8.52 24.15 -3.26
CA TYR A 485 9.70 23.64 -3.94
C TYR A 485 9.44 23.45 -5.44
N GLN A 486 10.48 23.66 -6.25
CA GLN A 486 10.49 23.30 -7.66
C GLN A 486 11.41 22.11 -7.87
N PRO A 487 10.92 21.00 -8.45
CA PRO A 487 11.76 19.91 -8.90
C PRO A 487 12.88 20.40 -9.82
N GLY A 488 14.08 19.87 -9.63
CA GLY A 488 15.30 20.31 -10.33
C GLY A 488 16.08 21.43 -9.63
N ASN A 489 15.43 22.26 -8.81
CA ASN A 489 16.12 23.27 -7.98
C ASN A 489 16.53 22.73 -6.59
N VAL A 490 15.90 21.64 -6.15
CA VAL A 490 16.19 20.93 -4.90
C VAL A 490 16.46 19.48 -5.21
N GLU A 491 17.52 18.93 -4.62
CA GLU A 491 17.82 17.50 -4.71
C GLU A 491 16.74 16.67 -4.01
N GLN A 492 16.39 15.54 -4.61
CA GLN A 492 15.36 14.65 -4.07
C GLN A 492 15.62 14.25 -2.62
N GLN A 493 16.88 13.94 -2.28
CA GLN A 493 17.27 13.55 -0.93
C GLN A 493 17.05 14.68 0.09
N GLN A 494 17.39 15.92 -0.27
CA GLN A 494 17.16 17.08 0.59
C GLN A 494 15.66 17.31 0.83
N LEU A 495 14.84 17.16 -0.21
CA LEU A 495 13.38 17.25 -0.07
C LEU A 495 12.84 16.14 0.86
N GLN A 496 13.38 14.92 0.74
CA GLN A 496 13.02 13.79 1.59
C GLN A 496 13.36 14.03 3.06
N GLU A 497 14.54 14.58 3.34
CA GLU A 497 14.97 14.92 4.69
C GLU A 497 14.08 16.00 5.32
N VAL A 498 13.75 17.05 4.56
CA VAL A 498 12.92 18.16 5.06
C VAL A 498 11.49 17.74 5.33
N ILE A 499 10.90 16.88 4.49
CA ILE A 499 9.55 16.34 4.72
C ILE A 499 9.53 15.39 5.92
N ASN A 500 10.65 14.72 6.19
CA ASN A 500 10.79 13.77 7.29
C ASN A 500 11.18 14.41 8.63
N ALA A 501 11.50 15.71 8.66
CA ALA A 501 11.89 16.45 9.87
C ALA A 501 10.71 17.20 10.48
#